data_AF-A0A0F9BFK3-F1
#
_entry.id   AF-A0A0F9BFK3-F1
#
_cell.length_a   1.000
_cell.length_b   1.000
_cell.length_c   1.000
_cell.angle_alpha   90.00
_cell.angle_beta   90.00
_cell.angle_gamma   90.00
#
_symmetry.space_group_name_H-M   'P 1'
#
loop_
_entity.id
_entity.type
_entity.pdbx_description
1 polymer ?
#
loop_
_entity_poly.entity_id
_entity_poly.type
_entity_poly.pdbx_seq_one_letter_code
_entity_poly.pdbx_strand_id
1 'polypeptide(L)'
;MSVQSRCVLLLATATILSLLGVSATARAMDPGVQTGAANVIYTYTLAHDPTPQSYDEAVTVACLQGIINRDAPRVYVLSRKDNRPQYWMKVLSGEGRWLHGKTLNPLADLDSLVQMARPQLKGAIIWDPDVPASINVATTMAGVEDAVVLSPEYAEKYLERWNLPVLDDLRDRFTGEETGSKKNDANR
;
A
#
# COMPACT_ATOMS: atom_id res chain seq x y z
N MET A 1 -58.14 32.53 -51.00
CA MET A 1 -58.52 31.20 -51.52
C MET A 1 -57.37 30.27 -51.17
N SER A 2 -57.34 29.61 -50.00
CA SER A 2 -58.04 28.35 -49.64
C SER A 2 -57.86 27.26 -50.72
N VAL A 3 -57.56 25.98 -50.46
CA VAL A 3 -57.38 25.20 -49.23
C VAL A 3 -56.96 23.77 -49.68
N GLN A 4 -56.24 23.05 -48.81
CA GLN A 4 -56.26 21.58 -48.56
C GLN A 4 -55.47 20.50 -49.36
N SER A 5 -54.84 19.66 -48.51
CA SER A 5 -54.77 18.18 -48.46
C SER A 5 -53.70 17.46 -49.32
N ARG A 6 -52.56 17.00 -48.74
CA ARG A 6 -52.28 15.86 -47.82
C ARG A 6 -52.37 14.46 -48.49
N CYS A 7 -51.21 13.79 -48.61
CA CYS A 7 -51.04 12.33 -48.36
C CYS A 7 -49.53 11.94 -48.32
N VAL A 8 -48.95 11.75 -47.13
CA VAL A 8 -48.40 10.49 -46.56
C VAL A 8 -46.95 10.12 -46.95
N LEU A 9 -46.04 10.41 -45.99
CA LEU A 9 -44.88 9.64 -45.46
C LEU A 9 -44.21 8.53 -46.28
N LEU A 10 -42.87 8.56 -46.38
CA LEU A 10 -41.97 7.45 -45.98
C LEU A 10 -40.48 7.83 -45.95
N LEU A 11 -39.86 7.52 -44.81
CA LEU A 11 -38.49 7.09 -44.54
C LEU A 11 -37.31 8.07 -44.56
N ALA A 12 -36.89 8.36 -43.32
CA ALA A 12 -35.58 8.77 -42.88
C ALA A 12 -34.54 7.65 -43.02
N THR A 13 -33.31 8.01 -43.37
CA THR A 13 -32.07 7.35 -42.91
C THR A 13 -30.93 8.37 -42.85
N ALA A 14 -30.72 8.97 -41.68
CA ALA A 14 -29.48 9.66 -41.35
C ALA A 14 -28.58 8.67 -40.62
N THR A 15 -27.41 8.40 -41.19
CA THR A 15 -26.43 7.44 -40.66
C THR A 15 -25.82 7.94 -39.36
N ILE A 16 -26.05 7.12 -38.34
CA ILE A 16 -25.50 7.01 -37.00
C ILE A 16 -24.00 7.33 -36.94
N LEU A 17 -23.62 8.34 -36.14
CA LEU A 17 -22.32 8.38 -35.47
C LEU A 17 -22.60 8.25 -33.97
N SER A 18 -22.48 7.04 -33.46
CA SER A 18 -22.79 6.65 -32.09
C SER A 18 -21.84 7.32 -31.10
N LEU A 19 -22.45 8.09 -30.17
CA LEU A 19 -21.91 8.41 -28.86
C LEU A 19 -21.51 7.11 -28.14
N LEU A 20 -20.28 7.04 -27.66
CA LEU A 20 -20.01 6.39 -26.38
C LEU A 20 -19.73 7.50 -25.38
N GLY A 21 -20.82 7.99 -24.78
CA GLY A 21 -20.74 8.75 -23.55
C GLY A 21 -20.22 7.83 -22.47
N VAL A 22 -18.97 8.02 -22.05
CA VAL A 22 -18.56 7.60 -20.72
C VAL A 22 -19.16 8.64 -19.76
N SER A 23 -20.44 8.47 -19.44
CA SER A 23 -20.97 9.05 -18.22
C SER A 23 -20.23 8.37 -17.08
N ALA A 24 -19.17 9.01 -16.60
CA ALA A 24 -18.72 8.79 -15.24
C ALA A 24 -19.88 9.24 -14.34
N THR A 25 -20.79 8.32 -14.05
CA THR A 25 -21.63 8.46 -12.87
C THR A 25 -20.66 8.42 -11.70
N ALA A 26 -20.20 9.60 -11.28
CA ALA A 26 -19.74 9.80 -9.92
C ALA A 26 -20.91 9.36 -9.05
N ARG A 27 -20.88 8.10 -8.61
CA ARG A 27 -21.82 7.60 -7.63
C ARG A 27 -21.57 8.48 -6.42
N ALA A 28 -22.53 9.36 -6.14
CA ALA A 28 -22.56 10.11 -4.89
C ALA A 28 -22.32 9.09 -3.78
N MET A 29 -21.27 9.30 -2.98
CA MET A 29 -21.08 8.56 -1.74
C MET A 29 -22.33 8.80 -0.92
N ASP A 30 -23.16 7.77 -0.83
CA ASP A 30 -24.28 7.71 0.08
C ASP A 30 -23.73 7.91 1.50
N PRO A 31 -24.09 8.99 2.22
CA PRO A 31 -23.54 9.26 3.56
C PRO A 31 -24.10 8.33 4.64
N GLY A 32 -24.75 7.22 4.27
CA GLY A 32 -25.69 6.52 5.13
C GLY A 32 -25.48 5.03 5.33
N VAL A 33 -24.26 4.49 5.43
CA VAL A 33 -24.02 3.22 6.15
C VAL A 33 -22.63 3.23 6.81
N GLN A 34 -22.55 3.72 8.06
CA GLN A 34 -21.35 3.48 8.87
C GLN A 34 -21.41 2.06 9.44
N THR A 35 -20.87 1.10 8.69
CA THR A 35 -20.41 -0.17 9.28
C THR A 35 -19.33 0.16 10.32
N GLY A 36 -19.50 -0.25 11.58
CA GLY A 36 -18.67 0.19 12.72
C GLY A 36 -17.14 0.04 12.58
N ALA A 37 -16.65 -0.73 11.60
CA ALA A 37 -15.22 -0.83 11.26
C ALA A 37 -14.69 0.34 10.39
N ALA A 38 -15.53 0.99 9.60
CA ALA A 38 -15.13 2.07 8.68
C ALA A 38 -14.76 3.38 9.40
N ASN A 39 -15.05 3.47 10.70
CA ASN A 39 -14.78 4.66 11.49
C ASN A 39 -13.54 4.56 12.39
N VAL A 40 -12.82 3.44 12.35
CA VAL A 40 -11.60 3.24 13.15
C VAL A 40 -10.37 3.36 12.27
N ILE A 41 -9.36 4.09 12.75
CA ILE A 41 -7.99 4.07 12.23
C ILE A 41 -7.10 3.51 13.31
N TYR A 42 -6.40 2.43 12.99
CA TYR A 42 -5.41 1.86 13.88
C TYR A 42 -4.14 2.67 13.84
N THR A 43 -3.48 2.84 14.99
CA THR A 43 -2.22 3.58 15.06
C THR A 43 -1.12 2.69 15.61
N TYR A 44 0.05 2.71 14.97
CA TYR A 44 1.25 2.06 15.49
C TYR A 44 2.32 3.12 15.75
N THR A 45 3.04 3.04 16.86
CA THR A 45 4.09 4.03 17.18
C THR A 45 5.45 3.37 17.13
N LEU A 46 6.26 3.71 16.13
CA LEU A 46 7.64 3.25 15.99
C LEU A 46 8.49 3.70 17.18
N ALA A 47 9.42 2.83 17.62
CA ALA A 47 10.43 3.21 18.60
C ALA A 47 11.30 4.36 18.07
N HIS A 48 11.75 4.23 16.82
CA HIS A 48 12.55 5.24 16.11
C HIS A 48 13.81 5.67 16.90
N ASP A 49 14.45 4.73 17.58
CA ASP A 49 15.76 4.92 18.19
C ASP A 49 16.87 4.81 17.13
N PRO A 50 18.07 5.40 17.35
CA PRO A 50 19.20 5.28 16.42
C PRO A 50 19.88 3.91 16.57
N THR A 51 19.12 2.83 16.39
CA THR A 51 19.59 1.44 16.50
C THR A 51 19.21 0.63 15.25
N PRO A 52 20.00 -0.40 14.88
CA PRO A 52 19.64 -1.30 13.78
C PRO A 52 18.25 -1.91 13.95
N GLN A 53 17.89 -2.29 15.18
CA GLN A 53 16.59 -2.90 15.46
C GLN A 53 15.41 -1.94 15.25
N SER A 54 15.60 -0.63 15.48
CA SER A 54 14.58 0.38 15.17
C SER A 54 14.47 0.62 13.66
N TYR A 55 15.57 0.49 12.92
CA TYR A 55 15.54 0.56 11.47
C TYR A 55 14.79 -0.65 10.87
N ASP A 56 15.09 -1.86 11.35
CA ASP A 56 14.40 -3.08 10.95
C ASP A 56 12.91 -3.05 11.29
N GLU A 57 12.55 -2.50 12.47
CA GLU A 57 11.15 -2.24 12.84
C GLU A 57 10.48 -1.33 11.80
N ALA A 58 11.10 -0.19 11.48
CA ALA A 58 10.55 0.78 10.55
C ALA A 58 10.33 0.20 9.14
N VAL A 59 11.29 -0.57 8.64
CA VAL A 59 11.19 -1.24 7.34
C VAL A 59 10.06 -2.27 7.32
N THR A 60 10.00 -3.12 8.35
CA THR A 60 8.95 -4.13 8.50
C THR A 60 7.56 -3.48 8.57
N VAL A 61 7.42 -2.45 9.41
CA VAL A 61 6.17 -1.70 9.60
C VAL A 61 5.76 -0.98 8.32
N ALA A 62 6.69 -0.42 7.55
CA ALA A 62 6.38 0.21 6.28
C ALA A 62 5.79 -0.79 5.27
N CYS A 63 6.35 -2.00 5.19
CA CYS A 63 5.82 -3.08 4.34
C CYS A 63 4.41 -3.48 4.80
N LEU A 64 4.23 -3.73 6.10
CA LEU A 64 2.93 -4.08 6.68
C LEU A 64 1.88 -2.99 6.46
N GLN A 65 2.26 -1.72 6.64
CA GLN A 65 1.37 -0.59 6.38
C GLN A 65 0.93 -0.56 4.92
N GLY A 66 1.84 -0.80 3.97
CA GLY A 66 1.53 -0.90 2.55
C GLY A 66 0.49 -1.99 2.26
N ILE A 67 0.68 -3.18 2.83
CA ILE A 67 -0.25 -4.31 2.70
C ILE A 67 -1.61 -3.98 3.30
N ILE A 68 -1.63 -3.52 4.56
CA ILE A 68 -2.87 -3.24 5.29
C ILE A 68 -3.68 -2.11 4.63
N ASN A 69 -3.00 -1.12 4.06
CA ASN A 69 -3.62 0.06 3.46
C ASN A 69 -3.88 -0.07 1.94
N ARG A 70 -3.64 -1.25 1.34
CA ARG A 70 -3.71 -1.43 -0.13
C ARG A 70 -5.06 -1.00 -0.72
N ASP A 71 -6.15 -1.42 -0.09
CA ASP A 71 -7.51 -1.15 -0.59
C ASP A 71 -8.20 0.03 0.12
N ALA A 72 -7.80 0.32 1.36
CA ALA A 72 -8.35 1.40 2.16
C ALA A 72 -7.38 1.77 3.28
N PRO A 73 -7.32 3.05 3.71
CA PRO A 73 -6.40 3.46 4.76
C PRO A 73 -6.92 3.02 6.13
N ARG A 74 -6.26 2.03 6.74
CA ARG A 74 -6.65 1.38 7.99
C ARG A 74 -5.65 1.58 9.12
N VAL A 75 -4.37 1.76 8.79
CA VAL A 75 -3.26 1.98 9.75
C VAL A 75 -2.53 3.30 9.46
N TYR A 76 -2.28 4.06 10.52
CA TYR A 76 -1.42 5.24 10.50
C TYR A 76 -0.22 5.03 11.42
N VAL A 77 0.98 5.33 10.92
CA VAL A 77 2.23 5.13 11.66
C VAL A 77 2.67 6.44 12.30
N LEU A 78 2.94 6.38 13.61
CA LEU A 78 3.46 7.44 14.45
C LEU A 78 4.92 7.15 14.83
N SER A 79 5.59 8.12 15.41
CA SER A 79 6.95 7.97 15.93
C SER A 79 7.07 8.48 17.35
N ARG A 80 7.85 7.81 18.21
CA ARG A 80 8.16 8.33 19.55
C ARG A 80 9.11 9.53 19.52
N LYS A 81 9.89 9.71 18.45
CA LYS A 81 10.91 10.79 18.33
C LYS A 81 10.57 11.87 17.32
N ASP A 82 9.99 11.50 16.17
CA ASP A 82 9.59 12.45 15.15
C ASP A 82 8.16 12.91 15.41
N ASN A 83 7.95 14.22 15.56
CA ASN A 83 6.62 14.80 15.81
C ASN A 83 5.83 15.08 14.52
N ARG A 84 6.44 14.95 13.34
CA ARG A 84 5.79 15.23 12.05
C ARG A 84 4.58 14.32 11.80
N PRO A 85 4.62 12.99 12.06
CA PRO A 85 3.44 12.15 11.90
C PRO A 85 2.27 12.58 12.79
N GLN A 86 2.53 12.98 14.03
CA GLN A 86 1.52 13.49 14.97
C GLN A 86 0.95 14.84 14.51
N TYR A 87 1.81 15.72 13.99
CA TYR A 87 1.36 16.98 13.40
C TYR A 87 0.37 16.75 12.26
N TRP A 88 0.73 15.89 11.30
CA TRP A 88 -0.15 15.59 10.17
C TRP A 88 -1.44 14.89 10.58
N MET A 89 -1.36 13.97 11.55
CA MET A 89 -2.56 13.36 12.16
C MET A 89 -3.52 14.44 12.67
N LYS A 90 -3.01 15.39 13.47
CA LYS A 90 -3.83 16.49 14.02
C LYS A 90 -4.46 17.33 12.91
N VAL A 91 -3.70 17.67 11.86
CA VAL A 91 -4.22 18.42 10.70
C VAL A 91 -5.32 17.64 9.99
N LEU A 92 -5.13 16.34 9.79
CA LEU A 92 -6.07 15.46 9.09
C LEU A 92 -7.32 15.14 9.93
N SER A 93 -7.27 15.28 11.25
CA SER A 93 -8.42 15.11 12.16
C SER A 93 -9.33 16.35 12.27
N GLY A 94 -8.94 17.49 11.68
CA GLY A 94 -9.73 18.73 11.70
C GLY A 94 -11.11 18.58 11.05
N GLU A 95 -12.01 19.52 11.32
CA GLU A 95 -13.37 19.53 10.75
C GLU A 95 -13.37 19.43 9.22
N GLY A 96 -14.19 18.50 8.69
CA GLY A 96 -14.28 18.24 7.25
C GLY A 96 -13.05 17.58 6.61
N ARG A 97 -12.07 17.12 7.39
CA ARG A 97 -10.85 16.46 6.90
C ARG A 97 -10.96 14.93 6.95
N TRP A 98 -10.01 14.25 6.33
CA TRP A 98 -10.06 12.80 6.11
C TRP A 98 -10.23 11.97 7.40
N LEU A 99 -9.59 12.37 8.51
CA LEU A 99 -9.67 11.69 9.80
C LEU A 99 -10.70 12.29 10.74
N HIS A 100 -11.54 13.21 10.26
CA HIS A 100 -12.58 13.82 11.06
C HIS A 100 -13.56 12.77 11.59
N GLY A 101 -13.85 12.81 12.90
CA GLY A 101 -14.79 11.90 13.54
C GLY A 101 -14.35 10.43 13.61
N LYS A 102 -13.12 10.10 13.15
CA LYS A 102 -12.58 8.74 13.24
C LYS A 102 -12.03 8.45 14.63
N THR A 103 -12.28 7.24 15.11
CA THR A 103 -11.72 6.73 16.35
C THR A 103 -10.29 6.23 16.08
N LEU A 104 -9.32 6.73 16.84
CA LEU A 104 -7.95 6.24 16.80
C LEU A 104 -7.81 5.06 17.76
N ASN A 105 -7.28 3.93 17.28
CA ASN A 105 -7.07 2.73 18.09
C ASN A 105 -5.59 2.32 18.10
N PRO A 106 -4.84 2.56 19.19
CA PRO A 106 -3.46 2.15 19.29
C PRO A 106 -3.29 0.62 19.29
N LEU A 107 -2.42 0.13 18.41
CA LEU A 107 -1.95 -1.24 18.44
C LEU A 107 -0.84 -1.39 19.49
N ALA A 108 -0.84 -2.53 20.19
CA ALA A 108 0.09 -2.77 21.30
C ALA A 108 1.51 -3.08 20.81
N ASP A 109 1.64 -3.81 19.71
CA ASP A 109 2.90 -4.38 19.26
C ASP A 109 2.90 -4.70 17.76
N LEU A 110 4.09 -5.11 17.27
CA LEU A 110 4.32 -5.48 15.88
C LEU A 110 3.52 -6.73 15.47
N ASP A 111 3.29 -7.66 16.41
CA ASP A 111 2.47 -8.85 16.15
C ASP A 111 1.04 -8.44 15.77
N SER A 112 0.48 -7.43 16.44
CA SER A 112 -0.85 -6.90 16.12
C SER A 112 -0.94 -6.36 14.68
N LEU A 113 0.12 -5.71 14.18
CA LEU A 113 0.20 -5.29 12.77
C LEU A 113 0.25 -6.49 11.83
N VAL A 114 1.08 -7.49 12.15
CA VAL A 114 1.16 -8.72 11.35
C VAL A 114 -0.19 -9.40 11.26
N GLN A 115 -0.92 -9.52 12.38
CA GLN A 115 -2.28 -10.08 12.39
C GLN A 115 -3.26 -9.32 11.50
N MET A 116 -3.16 -7.98 11.45
CA MET A 116 -3.98 -7.18 10.54
C MET A 116 -3.61 -7.40 9.06
N ALA A 117 -2.33 -7.65 8.76
CA ALA A 117 -1.83 -7.89 7.40
C ALA A 117 -2.06 -9.34 6.92
N ARG A 118 -2.29 -10.30 7.84
CA ARG A 118 -2.43 -11.74 7.56
C ARG A 118 -3.26 -12.11 6.33
N PRO A 119 -4.41 -11.48 6.04
CA PRO A 119 -5.21 -11.87 4.88
C PRO A 119 -4.50 -11.71 3.54
N GLN A 120 -3.47 -10.86 3.48
CA GLN A 120 -2.74 -10.54 2.26
C GLN A 120 -1.24 -10.87 2.36
N LEU A 121 -0.67 -10.94 3.57
CA LEU A 121 0.75 -11.21 3.79
C LEU A 121 1.13 -12.66 3.41
N LYS A 122 1.99 -12.81 2.39
CA LYS A 122 2.39 -14.10 1.81
C LYS A 122 3.73 -14.64 2.33
N GLY A 123 4.62 -13.79 2.81
CA GLY A 123 5.91 -14.24 3.34
C GLY A 123 6.88 -13.09 3.63
N ALA A 124 8.17 -13.43 3.66
CA ALA A 124 9.24 -12.48 3.94
C ALA A 124 10.33 -12.49 2.86
N ILE A 125 10.98 -11.36 2.68
CA ILE A 125 12.16 -11.19 1.85
C ILE A 125 13.31 -10.75 2.75
N ILE A 126 14.41 -11.50 2.73
CA ILE A 126 15.60 -11.20 3.53
C ILE A 126 16.51 -10.29 2.71
N TRP A 127 16.84 -9.10 3.23
CA TRP A 127 17.82 -8.21 2.59
C TRP A 127 19.24 -8.51 3.09
N ASP A 128 20.23 -8.05 2.33
CA ASP A 128 21.65 -8.27 2.61
C ASP A 128 22.28 -7.05 3.31
N PRO A 129 22.68 -7.15 4.60
CA PRO A 129 23.36 -6.08 5.32
C PRO A 129 24.72 -5.67 4.74
N ASP A 130 25.43 -6.60 4.09
CA ASP A 130 26.74 -6.34 3.48
C ASP A 130 26.60 -5.58 2.15
N VAL A 131 25.39 -5.58 1.58
CA VAL A 131 25.01 -4.77 0.42
C VAL A 131 23.81 -3.89 0.77
N PRO A 132 24.00 -2.74 1.44
CA PRO A 132 22.90 -1.91 1.96
C PRO A 132 21.84 -1.49 0.93
N ALA A 133 22.22 -1.40 -0.35
CA ALA A 133 21.29 -1.09 -1.45
C ALA A 133 20.27 -2.21 -1.72
N SER A 134 20.55 -3.45 -1.29
CA SER A 134 19.66 -4.61 -1.45
C SER A 134 18.29 -4.39 -0.79
N ILE A 135 18.19 -3.54 0.24
CA ILE A 135 16.93 -3.23 0.89
C ILE A 135 15.93 -2.53 -0.03
N ASN A 136 16.41 -1.72 -0.98
CA ASN A 136 15.56 -1.07 -1.99
C ASN A 136 14.98 -2.10 -2.97
N VAL A 137 15.78 -3.12 -3.30
CA VAL A 137 15.31 -4.25 -4.12
C VAL A 137 14.30 -5.08 -3.32
N ALA A 138 14.63 -5.44 -2.08
CA ALA A 138 13.75 -6.21 -1.19
C ALA A 138 12.39 -5.53 -0.99
N THR A 139 12.36 -4.21 -0.76
CA THR A 139 11.10 -3.46 -0.56
C THR A 139 10.27 -3.38 -1.84
N THR A 140 10.92 -3.27 -3.01
CA THR A 140 10.22 -3.32 -4.30
C THR A 140 9.58 -4.69 -4.51
N MET A 141 10.33 -5.77 -4.27
CA MET A 141 9.82 -7.13 -4.36
C MET A 141 8.68 -7.38 -3.36
N ALA A 142 8.83 -6.90 -2.12
CA ALA A 142 7.82 -7.05 -1.08
C ALA A 142 6.49 -6.37 -1.42
N GLY A 143 6.54 -5.23 -2.13
CA GLY A 143 5.34 -4.56 -2.64
C GLY A 143 4.60 -5.34 -3.73
N VAL A 144 5.31 -6.17 -4.50
CA VAL A 144 4.73 -7.02 -5.57
C VAL A 144 4.25 -8.36 -5.01
N GLU A 145 5.05 -8.97 -4.13
CA GLU A 145 4.84 -10.32 -3.60
C GLU A 145 4.01 -10.34 -2.31
N ASP A 146 3.46 -9.20 -1.89
CA ASP A 146 2.75 -9.02 -0.61
C ASP A 146 3.53 -9.60 0.58
N ALA A 147 4.79 -9.17 0.71
CA ALA A 147 5.73 -9.68 1.71
C ALA A 147 6.19 -8.58 2.69
N VAL A 148 6.87 -9.00 3.76
CA VAL A 148 7.65 -8.09 4.62
C VAL A 148 9.13 -8.21 4.31
N VAL A 149 9.87 -7.10 4.44
CA VAL A 149 11.33 -7.14 4.39
C VAL A 149 11.90 -7.29 5.80
N LEU A 150 12.82 -8.24 5.98
CA LEU A 150 13.48 -8.51 7.26
C LEU A 150 15.00 -8.51 7.09
N SER A 151 15.74 -7.98 8.06
CA SER A 151 17.16 -8.29 8.20
C SER A 151 17.34 -9.75 8.61
N PRO A 152 18.55 -10.34 8.48
CA PRO A 152 18.81 -11.68 8.99
C PRO A 152 18.48 -11.83 10.49
N GLU A 153 18.81 -10.83 11.30
CA GLU A 153 18.51 -10.81 12.74
C GLU A 153 16.99 -10.78 13.01
N TYR A 154 16.22 -9.98 12.26
CA TYR A 154 14.77 -9.97 12.37
C TYR A 154 14.14 -11.26 11.84
N ALA A 155 14.71 -11.86 10.81
CA ALA A 155 14.26 -13.12 10.25
C ALA A 155 14.37 -14.24 11.29
N GLU A 156 15.52 -14.38 11.95
CA GLU A 156 15.73 -15.32 13.07
C GLU A 156 14.71 -15.13 14.19
N LYS A 157 14.39 -13.87 14.52
CA LYS A 157 13.48 -13.54 15.61
C LYS A 157 12.01 -13.78 15.29
N TYR A 158 11.59 -13.53 14.05
CA TYR A 158 10.17 -13.36 13.73
C TYR A 158 9.60 -14.34 12.69
N LEU A 159 10.41 -14.99 11.84
CA LEU A 159 9.87 -15.89 10.80
C LEU A 159 9.05 -17.03 11.39
N GLU A 160 9.59 -17.73 12.40
CA GLU A 160 8.87 -18.81 13.08
C GLU A 160 7.67 -18.27 13.87
N ARG A 161 7.86 -17.19 14.64
CA ARG A 161 6.80 -16.54 15.41
C ARG A 161 5.61 -16.13 14.55
N TRP A 162 5.88 -15.68 13.33
CA TRP A 162 4.86 -15.29 12.37
C TRP A 162 4.53 -16.40 11.37
N ASN A 163 5.12 -17.59 11.45
CA ASN A 163 4.90 -18.67 10.50
C ASN A 163 4.91 -18.17 9.03
N LEU A 164 5.94 -17.39 8.68
CA LEU A 164 6.11 -16.85 7.34
C LEU A 164 7.17 -17.65 6.57
N PRO A 165 6.89 -18.05 5.32
CA PRO A 165 7.94 -18.58 4.46
C PRO A 165 8.86 -17.43 4.03
N VAL A 166 10.13 -17.78 3.79
CA VAL A 166 11.04 -16.91 3.04
C VAL A 166 10.71 -17.07 1.56
N LEU A 167 10.20 -15.99 0.95
CA LEU A 167 9.93 -15.95 -0.49
C LEU A 167 11.21 -15.70 -1.28
N ASP A 168 12.09 -14.87 -0.72
CA ASP A 168 13.40 -14.62 -1.31
C ASP A 168 14.45 -14.21 -0.27
N ASP A 169 15.72 -14.50 -0.55
CA ASP A 169 16.88 -14.16 0.26
C ASP A 169 17.93 -13.52 -0.65
N LEU A 170 18.19 -12.24 -0.41
CA LEU A 170 19.08 -11.42 -1.23
C LEU A 170 20.54 -11.47 -0.81
N ARG A 171 20.86 -12.17 0.28
CA ARG A 171 22.25 -12.36 0.70
C ARG A 171 23.06 -13.04 -0.40
N ASP A 172 24.28 -12.55 -0.60
CA ASP A 172 25.23 -13.07 -1.58
C ASP A 172 24.76 -12.97 -3.05
N ARG A 173 23.65 -12.26 -3.34
CA ARG A 173 23.16 -12.10 -4.72
C ARG A 173 23.87 -11.01 -5.51
N PHE A 174 24.45 -10.04 -4.81
CA PHE A 174 25.04 -8.84 -5.41
C PHE A 174 26.55 -8.78 -5.14
N THR A 175 27.27 -9.84 -5.53
CA THR A 175 28.73 -9.96 -5.30
C THR A 175 29.57 -9.06 -6.21
N GLY A 176 29.03 -8.66 -7.37
CA GLY A 176 29.77 -7.92 -8.40
C GLY A 176 30.77 -8.78 -9.20
N GLU A 177 30.78 -10.10 -8.99
CA GLU A 177 31.60 -11.05 -9.74
C GLU A 177 31.10 -11.21 -11.19
N GLU A 178 29.78 -11.19 -11.39
CA GLU A 178 29.14 -11.13 -12.71
C GLU A 178 28.21 -9.90 -12.75
N THR A 179 28.53 -8.91 -13.60
CA THR A 179 27.75 -7.66 -13.68
C THR A 179 26.92 -7.58 -14.96
N GLY A 180 25.70 -8.14 -14.91
CA GLY A 180 24.71 -7.98 -15.98
C GLY A 180 24.89 -8.95 -17.16
N SER A 181 24.36 -8.59 -18.34
CA SER A 181 24.53 -9.42 -19.53
C SER A 181 25.97 -9.33 -20.03
N LYS A 182 26.48 -10.39 -20.69
CA LYS A 182 27.80 -10.44 -21.36
C LYS A 182 28.19 -9.19 -22.18
N LYS A 183 27.22 -8.36 -22.60
CA LYS A 183 27.47 -7.10 -23.29
C LYS A 183 28.10 -6.01 -22.41
N ASN A 184 27.85 -6.01 -21.10
CA ASN A 184 28.40 -5.01 -20.18
C ASN A 184 29.83 -5.37 -19.74
N ASP A 185 30.17 -6.65 -19.72
CA ASP A 185 31.49 -7.14 -19.33
C ASP A 185 32.55 -6.97 -20.44
N ALA A 186 32.12 -6.67 -21.68
CA ALA A 186 33.00 -6.48 -22.84
C ALA A 186 33.85 -5.19 -22.78
N ASN A 187 33.62 -4.32 -21.80
CA ASN A 187 34.34 -3.04 -21.64
C ASN A 187 35.26 -3.01 -20.39
N ARG A 188 35.60 -4.18 -19.81
CA ARG A 188 36.63 -4.32 -18.79
C ARG A 188 37.96 -4.75 -19.38
#